data_AF-A0A1M4M898-F1
#
_entry.id   AF-A0A1M4M898-F1
#
_cell.length_a   1.000
_cell.length_b   1.000
_cell.length_c   1.000
_cell.angle_alpha   90.00
_cell.angle_beta   90.00
_cell.angle_gamma   90.00
#
_symmetry.space_group_name_H-M   'P 1'
#
loop_
_entity.id
_entity.type
_entity.pdbx_description
1 polymer ?
#
loop_
_entity_poly.entity_id
_entity_poly.type
_entity_poly.pdbx_seq_one_letter_code
_entity_poly.pdbx_strand_id
1 'polypeptide(L)'
;MSTKVIMLILLIIGVLEIFFNIISNLLQKIIGLFNENFQFKEKTAGILKLIFVIIFMVSVIFFLTEFVRVLAALFGISLDNSILDIFK
;
A
#
# COMPACT_ATOMS: atom_id res chain seq x y z
N MET A 1 -8.07 -6.50 -13.81
CA MET A 1 -7.24 -7.20 -12.81
C MET A 1 -8.11 -7.55 -11.61
N SER A 2 -7.89 -8.69 -10.95
CA SER A 2 -8.56 -9.00 -9.69
C SER A 2 -8.15 -7.98 -8.61
N THR A 3 -9.07 -7.60 -7.71
CA THR A 3 -8.81 -6.65 -6.61
C THR A 3 -7.58 -7.05 -5.79
N LYS A 4 -7.34 -8.37 -5.64
CA LYS A 4 -6.15 -8.92 -4.95
C LYS A 4 -4.84 -8.51 -5.63
N VAL A 5 -4.81 -8.50 -6.96
CA VAL A 5 -3.63 -8.12 -7.74
C VAL A 5 -3.34 -6.63 -7.60
N ILE A 6 -4.39 -5.80 -7.61
CA ILE A 6 -4.26 -4.35 -7.41
C ILE A 6 -3.69 -4.06 -6.01
N MET A 7 -4.24 -4.69 -4.97
CA MET A 7 -3.75 -4.53 -3.60
C MET A 7 -2.31 -5.04 -3.43
N LEU A 8 -1.93 -6.12 -4.13
CA LEU A 8 -0.56 -6.63 -4.11
C LEU A 8 0.41 -5.60 -4.73
N ILE A 9 0.04 -5.02 -5.87
CA ILE A 9 0.84 -3.98 -6.52
C ILE A 9 0.98 -2.76 -5.61
N LEU A 10 -0.13 -2.31 -4.99
CA LEU A 10 -0.10 -1.19 -4.04
C LEU A 10 0.76 -1.48 -2.82
N LEU A 11 0.74 -2.71 -2.29
CA LEU A 11 1.60 -3.15 -1.20
C LEU A 11 3.08 -3.04 -1.61
N ILE A 12 3.45 -3.60 -2.78
CA ILE A 12 4.83 -3.59 -3.28
C ILE A 12 5.30 -2.16 -3.51
N ILE A 13 4.50 -1.33 -4.20
CA ILE A 13 4.85 0.07 -4.44
C ILE A 13 4.97 0.83 -3.12
N GLY A 14 4.07 0.59 -2.16
CA GLY A 14 4.13 1.17 -0.82
C GLY A 14 5.43 0.83 -0.10
N VAL A 15 5.86 -0.44 -0.10
CA VAL A 15 7.13 -0.86 0.50
C VAL A 15 8.32 -0.21 -0.21
N LEU A 16 8.33 -0.19 -1.54
CA LEU A 16 9.42 0.43 -2.32
C LEU A 16 9.55 1.92 -2.01
N GLU A 17 8.44 2.62 -1.78
CA GLU A 17 8.49 4.03 -1.44
C GLU A 17 8.84 4.28 0.03
N ILE A 18 8.24 3.58 0.98
CA ILE A 18 8.46 3.79 2.42
C ILE A 18 9.92 3.51 2.80
N PHE A 19 10.48 2.39 2.32
CA PHE A 19 11.81 1.94 2.73
C PHE A 19 12.92 2.45 1.82
N PHE A 20 12.65 2.61 0.52
CA PHE A 20 13.71 2.91 -0.47
C PHE A 20 13.53 4.24 -1.20
N ASN A 21 12.43 4.99 -0.96
CA ASN A 21 12.11 6.26 -1.64
C ASN A 21 12.18 6.17 -3.17
N ILE A 22 11.92 4.99 -3.74
CA ILE A 22 12.14 4.74 -5.17
C ILE A 22 11.23 5.61 -6.03
N ILE A 23 9.97 5.77 -5.64
CA ILE A 23 8.99 6.57 -6.39
C ILE A 23 9.32 8.06 -6.25
N SER A 24 9.65 8.53 -5.04
CA SER A 24 10.15 9.91 -4.81
C SER A 24 11.35 10.24 -5.69
N ASN A 25 12.34 9.35 -5.74
CA ASN A 25 13.55 9.54 -6.54
C ASN A 25 13.27 9.52 -8.04
N LEU A 26 12.37 8.63 -8.50
CA LEU A 26 11.93 8.59 -9.89
C LEU A 26 11.19 9.88 -10.28
N LEU A 27 10.26 10.34 -9.45
CA LEU A 27 9.54 11.60 -9.66
C LEU A 27 10.51 12.78 -9.75
N GLN A 28 11.49 12.85 -8.84
CA GLN A 28 12.49 13.91 -8.86
C GLN A 28 13.33 13.88 -10.13
N LYS A 29 13.76 12.70 -10.59
CA LYS A 29 14.49 12.56 -11.87
C LYS A 29 13.65 12.96 -13.06
N ILE A 30 12.39 12.52 -13.13
CA ILE A 30 11.48 12.85 -14.24
C ILE A 30 11.21 14.35 -14.28
N ILE A 31 10.89 14.98 -13.15
CA ILE A 31 10.63 16.42 -13.10
C ILE A 31 11.91 17.21 -13.36
N GLY A 32 13.06 16.71 -12.91
CA GLY A 32 14.38 17.29 -13.17
C GLY A 32 14.74 17.37 -14.65
N LEU A 33 14.23 16.45 -15.49
CA LEU A 33 14.38 16.53 -16.95
C LEU A 33 13.65 17.72 -17.58
N PHE A 34 12.60 18.23 -16.93
CA PHE A 34 11.83 19.39 -17.40
C PHE A 34 12.21 20.68 -16.66
N ASN A 35 12.80 20.57 -15.47
CA ASN A 35 13.22 21.69 -14.64
C ASN A 35 14.44 21.31 -13.81
N GLU A 36 15.63 21.68 -14.29
CA GLU A 36 16.93 21.29 -13.73
C GLU A 36 17.14 21.73 -12.27
N ASN A 37 16.41 22.75 -11.80
CA ASN A 37 16.48 23.27 -10.43
C ASN A 37 15.40 22.69 -9.51
N PHE A 38 14.61 21.72 -9.96
CA PHE A 38 13.54 21.15 -9.15
C PHE A 38 14.09 20.22 -8.06
N GLN A 39 13.91 20.63 -6.81
CA GLN A 39 14.13 19.79 -5.64
C GLN A 39 12.84 19.63 -4.86
N PHE A 40 12.52 18.40 -4.46
CA PHE A 40 11.44 18.16 -3.52
C PHE A 40 11.77 18.87 -2.20
N LYS A 41 10.92 19.81 -1.78
CA LYS A 41 10.99 20.36 -0.43
C LYS A 41 10.76 19.22 0.57
N GLU A 42 11.45 19.23 1.72
CA GLU A 42 11.29 18.18 2.74
C GLU A 42 9.82 17.95 3.12
N LYS A 43 9.02 19.03 3.19
CA LYS A 43 7.59 18.97 3.47
C LYS A 43 6.81 18.17 2.43
N THR A 44 7.12 18.31 1.14
CA THR A 44 6.41 17.57 0.07
C THR A 44 6.84 16.11 0.03
N ALA A 45 8.13 15.81 0.26
CA ALA A 45 8.62 14.44 0.41
C ALA A 45 7.96 13.72 1.61
N GLY A 46 7.81 14.41 2.75
CA GLY A 46 7.12 13.88 3.92
C GLY A 46 5.65 13.57 3.67
N ILE A 47 4.92 14.47 2.99
CA ILE A 47 3.51 14.25 2.62
C ILE A 47 3.37 13.05 1.67
N LEU A 48 4.27 12.93 0.69
CA LEU A 48 4.25 11.82 -0.25
C LEU A 48 4.43 10.48 0.47
N LYS A 49 5.41 10.37 1.37
CA LYS A 49 5.60 9.17 2.20
C LYS A 49 4.37 8.83 3.02
N LEU A 50 3.74 9.82 3.66
CA LEU A 50 2.52 9.63 4.45
C LEU A 50 1.38 9.00 3.61
N ILE A 51 1.20 9.45 2.37
CA ILE A 51 0.21 8.86 1.45
C ILE A 51 0.54 7.38 1.19
N PHE A 52 1.79 7.05 0.92
CA PHE A 52 2.20 5.66 0.70
C PHE A 52 2.09 4.78 1.96
N VAL A 53 2.31 5.34 3.14
CA VAL A 53 2.05 4.63 4.42
C VAL A 53 0.57 4.29 4.55
N ILE A 54 -0.34 5.21 4.23
CA ILE A 54 -1.78 4.95 4.27
C ILE A 54 -2.15 3.84 3.28
N ILE A 55 -1.69 3.94 2.03
CA ILE A 55 -1.92 2.93 0.99
C ILE A 55 -1.39 1.55 1.43
N PHE A 56 -0.20 1.52 2.02
CA PHE A 56 0.40 0.30 2.55
C PHE A 56 -0.46 -0.31 3.66
N MET A 57 -0.90 0.49 4.63
CA MET A 57 -1.75 0.02 5.74
C MET A 57 -3.07 -0.57 5.25
N VAL A 58 -3.75 0.10 4.31
CA VAL A 58 -4.99 -0.41 3.70
C VAL A 58 -4.74 -1.75 3.00
N SER A 59 -3.64 -1.87 2.27
CA SER A 59 -3.28 -3.09 1.56
C SER A 59 -2.97 -4.24 2.52
N VAL A 60 -2.25 -3.97 3.62
CA VAL A 60 -1.94 -4.96 4.67
C VAL A 60 -3.22 -5.48 5.32
N ILE A 61 -4.14 -4.59 5.71
CA ILE A 61 -5.42 -4.98 6.35
C ILE A 61 -6.24 -5.87 5.40
N PHE A 62 -6.29 -5.52 4.11
CA PHE A 62 -6.96 -6.33 3.10
C PHE A 62 -6.38 -7.75 3.04
N PHE A 63 -5.05 -7.90 2.99
CA PHE A 63 -4.42 -9.21 2.93
C PHE A 63 -4.55 -10.00 4.22
N LEU A 64 -4.52 -9.36 5.39
CA LEU A 64 -4.79 -10.03 6.66
C LEU A 64 -6.20 -10.62 6.69
N THR A 65 -7.19 -9.86 6.21
CA THR A 65 -8.58 -10.32 6.14
C THR A 65 -8.73 -11.51 5.19
N GLU A 66 -8.12 -11.44 4.01
CA GLU A 66 -8.12 -12.55 3.05
C GLU A 66 -7.34 -13.76 3.58
N PHE A 67 -6.26 -13.54 4.32
CA PHE A 67 -5.48 -14.61 4.95
C PHE A 67 -6.31 -15.36 5.98
N VAL A 68 -7.04 -14.66 6.85
CA VAL A 68 -7.97 -15.27 7.81
C VAL A 68 -9.04 -16.08 7.09
N ARG A 69 -9.59 -15.55 5.99
CA ARG A 69 -10.58 -16.25 5.17
C ARG A 69 -10.04 -17.55 4.57
N VAL A 70 -8.82 -17.51 4.03
CA VAL A 70 -8.15 -18.70 3.46
C VAL A 70 -7.83 -19.72 4.54
N LEU A 71 -7.36 -19.28 5.72
CA LEU A 71 -7.10 -20.17 6.84
C LEU A 71 -8.38 -20.84 7.36
N ALA A 72 -9.46 -20.09 7.55
CA ALA A 72 -10.71 -20.67 8.01
C ALA A 72 -11.25 -21.72 7.02
N ALA A 73 -11.15 -21.46 5.71
CA ALA A 73 -11.48 -22.43 4.68
C ALA A 73 -10.58 -23.68 4.76
N LEU A 74 -9.28 -23.51 5.00
CA LEU A 74 -8.33 -24.62 5.17
C LEU A 74 -8.65 -25.48 6.40
N PHE A 75 -9.13 -24.87 7.47
CA PHE A 75 -9.52 -25.56 8.72
C PHE A 75 -10.98 -26.02 8.74
N GLY A 76 -11.74 -25.81 7.66
CA GLY A 76 -13.16 -26.16 7.60
C GLY A 76 -14.06 -25.37 8.58
N ILE A 77 -13.57 -24.23 9.08
CA ILE A 77 -14.32 -23.34 9.97
C ILE A 77 -15.23 -22.47 9.11
N SER A 78 -16.55 -22.58 9.27
CA SER A 78 -17.48 -21.65 8.63
C SER A 78 -17.26 -20.27 9.26
N LEU A 79 -16.80 -19.32 8.44
CA LEU A 79 -16.87 -17.90 8.76
C LEU A 79 -18.32 -17.46 8.55
N ASP A 80 -19.23 -17.94 9.41
CA ASP A 80 -20.61 -17.48 9.46
C ASP A 80 -20.61 -16.01 9.90
N ASN A 81 -20.51 -15.12 8.91
CA ASN A 81 -20.71 -13.67 8.91
C ASN A 81 -20.00 -12.79 9.97
N SER A 82 -19.28 -13.32 10.97
CA SER A 82 -18.98 -12.55 12.17
C SER A 82 -17.49 -12.32 12.50
N ILE A 83 -16.60 -12.27 11.49
CA ILE A 83 -15.30 -11.58 11.68
C ILE A 83 -15.39 -10.11 11.24
N LEU A 84 -16.25 -9.80 10.26
CA LEU A 84 -16.47 -8.42 9.80
C LEU A 84 -17.51 -7.66 10.63
N ASP A 85 -18.32 -8.34 11.46
CA ASP A 85 -19.23 -7.70 12.43
C ASP A 85 -18.50 -7.02 13.60
N ILE A 86 -17.23 -7.34 13.85
CA ILE A 86 -16.44 -6.72 14.94
C ILE A 86 -16.21 -5.21 14.69
N PHE A 87 -16.29 -4.77 13.43
CA PHE A 87 -16.10 -3.38 13.02
C PHE A 87 -17.41 -2.63 12.73
N LYS A 88 -18.57 -3.20 13.08
CA LYS A 88 -19.88 -2.56 12.93
C LYS A 88 -20.35 -1.90 14.22
#